data_AF-A0A7Y2PMS8-F1
#
_entry.id   AF-A0A7Y2PMS8-F1
#
_cell.length_a   1.000
_cell.length_b   1.000
_cell.length_c   1.000
_cell.angle_alpha   90.00
_cell.angle_beta   90.00
_cell.angle_gamma   90.00
#
_symmetry.space_group_name_H-M   'P 1'
#
loop_
_entity.id
_entity.type
_entity.pdbx_description
1 polymer ?
#
loop_
_entity_poly.entity_id
_entity_poly.type
_entity_poly.pdbx_seq_one_letter_code
_entity_poly.pdbx_strand_id
1 'polypeptide(L)'
;MLNKLTNIKIDSACKSLSIKEHKSLVVFDFSLDIPSHQAEIHENTIKIIFSSVPLNMPEGIYKVLDGIISSVEIKQQGEDIVASLHLDFPSNFEVKTIKGIPSQFEVYIDRSPLIEVLKGRKIAINPGFSKKTKSPTGLLMHIPMMGIAKKLNFLLSNCRAESKITWEKDPQEGNLNDLDCEILIDLYTEVSSKGESGFKVYYQTQNSASFDLAKCVNRAMEEKLQLPNLGIFEKRFGYKNSIIPLGVVPAMEDVRIDDAHLRDIDYREKVAQAIFNGIVKFYS
;
A
#
# COMPACT_ATOMS: atom_id res chain seq x y z
N MET A 1 -24.54 -22.76 20.79
CA MET A 1 -24.25 -21.44 20.19
C MET A 1 -24.44 -21.57 18.69
N LEU A 2 -25.03 -20.57 18.03
CA LEU A 2 -25.04 -20.54 16.56
C LEU A 2 -23.65 -20.18 16.05
N ASN A 3 -23.14 -20.94 15.07
CA ASN A 3 -21.92 -20.59 14.36
C ASN A 3 -22.17 -19.31 13.55
N LYS A 4 -21.26 -18.35 13.56
CA LYS A 4 -21.43 -17.06 12.85
C LYS A 4 -20.08 -16.59 12.31
N LEU A 5 -20.08 -15.88 11.18
CA LEU A 5 -18.92 -15.11 10.76
C LEU A 5 -18.84 -13.86 11.63
N THR A 6 -17.78 -13.72 12.43
CA THR A 6 -17.65 -12.64 13.41
C THR A 6 -16.67 -11.57 12.99
N ASN A 7 -15.70 -11.89 12.13
CA ASN A 7 -14.69 -10.94 11.70
C ASN A 7 -14.03 -11.35 10.39
N ILE A 8 -13.43 -10.36 9.73
CA ILE A 8 -12.51 -10.56 8.63
C ILE A 8 -11.21 -9.85 8.95
N LYS A 9 -10.09 -10.56 8.85
CA LYS A 9 -8.76 -9.99 8.98
C LYS A 9 -8.11 -9.96 7.62
N ILE A 10 -7.50 -8.84 7.29
CA ILE A 10 -6.74 -8.65 6.05
C ILE A 10 -5.31 -8.38 6.47
N ASP A 11 -4.42 -9.30 6.13
CA ASP A 11 -3.01 -9.15 6.43
C ASP A 11 -2.30 -8.50 5.24
N SER A 12 -2.20 -7.17 5.30
CA SER A 12 -1.56 -6.33 4.28
C SER A 12 -0.33 -5.58 4.80
N ALA A 13 0.11 -5.90 6.02
CA ALA A 13 1.27 -5.25 6.64
C ALA A 13 2.55 -5.72 5.95
N CYS A 14 3.45 -4.79 5.61
CA CYS A 14 4.66 -5.11 4.85
C CYS A 14 5.56 -6.16 5.54
N LYS A 15 5.44 -6.38 6.85
CA LYS A 15 6.30 -7.31 7.59
C LYS A 15 5.69 -8.69 7.82
N SER A 16 4.47 -8.91 7.38
CA SER A 16 3.79 -10.16 7.61
C SER A 16 4.50 -11.34 6.94
N LEU A 17 4.28 -12.53 7.48
CA LEU A 17 4.87 -13.75 6.92
C LEU A 17 4.30 -14.03 5.52
N SER A 18 3.00 -13.80 5.34
CA SER A 18 2.30 -13.95 4.06
C SER A 18 2.98 -13.14 2.95
N ILE A 19 3.23 -11.85 3.18
CA ILE A 19 3.86 -10.98 2.19
C ILE A 19 5.29 -11.43 1.86
N LYS A 20 6.06 -11.89 2.86
CA LYS A 20 7.42 -12.45 2.64
C LYS A 20 7.41 -13.73 1.82
N GLU A 21 6.33 -14.50 1.88
CA GLU A 21 6.12 -15.71 1.09
C GLU A 21 5.40 -15.41 -0.24
N HIS A 22 5.33 -14.13 -0.65
CA HIS A 22 4.64 -13.66 -1.85
C HIS A 22 3.16 -14.04 -1.89
N LYS A 23 2.49 -13.98 -0.74
CA LYS A 23 1.05 -14.22 -0.61
C LYS A 23 0.34 -13.04 0.04
N SER A 24 -0.86 -12.74 -0.41
CA SER A 24 -1.83 -11.92 0.34
C SER A 24 -2.73 -12.84 1.16
N LEU A 25 -3.19 -12.40 2.33
CA LEU A 25 -3.99 -13.23 3.22
C LEU A 25 -5.26 -12.51 3.67
N VAL A 26 -6.40 -13.17 3.45
CA VAL A 26 -7.71 -12.82 4.02
C VAL A 26 -8.15 -13.96 4.93
N VAL A 27 -8.51 -13.63 6.16
CA VAL A 27 -8.96 -14.60 7.17
C VAL A 27 -10.40 -14.31 7.55
N PHE A 28 -11.25 -15.31 7.46
CA PHE A 28 -12.63 -15.27 7.96
C PHE A 28 -12.68 -16.00 9.30
N ASP A 29 -13.01 -15.29 10.37
CA ASP A 29 -13.14 -15.87 11.71
C ASP A 29 -14.59 -16.29 11.97
N PHE A 30 -14.80 -17.58 12.21
CA PHE A 30 -16.10 -18.14 12.60
C PHE A 30 -16.11 -18.47 14.09
N SER A 31 -17.26 -18.23 14.74
CA SER A 31 -17.37 -18.36 16.20
C SER A 31 -17.16 -19.79 16.74
N LEU A 32 -17.40 -20.83 15.93
CA LEU A 32 -17.34 -22.22 16.40
C LEU A 32 -16.57 -23.16 15.46
N ASP A 33 -16.99 -23.26 14.20
CA ASP A 33 -16.41 -24.19 13.22
C ASP A 33 -16.45 -23.60 11.81
N ILE A 34 -15.74 -24.21 10.87
CA ILE A 34 -15.76 -23.80 9.46
C ILE A 34 -17.04 -24.34 8.81
N PRO A 35 -17.92 -23.47 8.29
CA PRO A 35 -19.12 -23.92 7.58
C PRO A 35 -18.78 -24.74 6.33
N SER A 36 -19.78 -25.47 5.83
CA SER A 36 -19.73 -25.99 4.46
C SER A 36 -19.51 -24.82 3.50
N HIS A 37 -18.61 -24.99 2.54
CA HIS A 37 -18.21 -23.90 1.67
C HIS A 37 -17.88 -24.35 0.26
N GLN A 38 -17.97 -23.40 -0.67
CA GLN A 38 -17.48 -23.52 -2.02
C GLN A 38 -16.64 -22.29 -2.33
N ALA A 39 -15.52 -22.48 -3.01
CA ALA A 39 -14.67 -21.39 -3.47
C ALA A 39 -14.35 -21.59 -4.95
N GLU A 40 -14.59 -20.56 -5.75
CA GLU A 40 -14.35 -20.57 -7.18
C GLU A 40 -13.67 -19.25 -7.59
N ILE A 41 -12.87 -19.31 -8.64
CA ILE A 41 -12.27 -18.12 -9.26
C ILE A 41 -12.88 -17.92 -10.63
N HIS A 42 -13.33 -16.69 -10.88
CA HIS A 42 -13.83 -16.23 -12.17
C HIS A 42 -13.11 -14.93 -12.50
N GLU A 43 -12.25 -14.97 -13.52
CA GLU A 43 -11.39 -13.86 -13.94
C GLU A 43 -10.58 -13.30 -12.75
N ASN A 44 -10.89 -12.09 -12.31
CA ASN A 44 -10.23 -11.37 -11.22
C ASN A 44 -11.06 -11.37 -9.93
N THR A 45 -12.00 -12.30 -9.76
CA THR A 45 -12.80 -12.41 -8.54
C THR A 45 -12.77 -13.83 -8.00
N ILE A 46 -12.37 -13.97 -6.74
CA ILE A 46 -12.54 -15.21 -5.99
C ILE A 46 -13.85 -15.10 -5.22
N LYS A 47 -14.80 -15.97 -5.54
CA LYS A 47 -16.09 -16.04 -4.88
C LYS A 47 -16.11 -17.22 -3.91
N ILE A 48 -16.48 -16.96 -2.67
CA ILE A 48 -16.56 -17.94 -1.61
C ILE A 48 -17.98 -17.89 -1.03
N ILE A 49 -18.65 -19.03 -1.00
CA ILE A 49 -19.99 -19.18 -0.42
C ILE A 49 -19.85 -20.03 0.83
N PHE A 50 -20.28 -19.50 1.98
CA PHE A 50 -20.39 -20.24 3.23
C PHE A 50 -21.87 -20.54 3.50
N SER A 51 -22.23 -21.82 3.61
CA SER A 51 -23.62 -22.23 3.69
C SER A 51 -24.18 -22.23 5.11
N SER A 52 -25.46 -21.85 5.25
CA SER A 52 -26.24 -21.94 6.50
C SER A 52 -25.54 -21.29 7.70
N VAL A 53 -24.94 -20.12 7.50
CA VAL A 53 -24.23 -19.36 8.52
C VAL A 53 -24.66 -17.89 8.46
N PRO A 54 -25.06 -17.28 9.59
CA PRO A 54 -25.39 -15.86 9.61
C PRO A 54 -24.15 -14.98 9.82
N LEU A 55 -24.19 -13.78 9.26
CA LEU A 55 -23.27 -12.70 9.56
C LEU A 55 -23.49 -12.16 10.99
N ASN A 56 -22.38 -11.89 11.67
CA ASN A 56 -22.34 -11.12 12.92
C ASN A 56 -21.38 -9.93 12.79
N MET A 57 -21.26 -9.41 11.57
CA MET A 57 -20.52 -8.21 11.21
C MET A 57 -21.28 -7.49 10.10
N PRO A 58 -21.02 -6.20 9.84
CA PRO A 58 -21.69 -5.48 8.77
C PRO A 58 -21.47 -6.14 7.40
N GLU A 59 -22.48 -6.05 6.53
CA GLU A 59 -22.27 -6.25 5.11
C GLU A 59 -21.54 -5.05 4.51
N GLY A 60 -20.89 -5.26 3.38
CA GLY A 60 -20.32 -4.17 2.61
C GLY A 60 -19.01 -4.53 1.90
N ILE A 61 -18.38 -3.49 1.36
CA ILE A 61 -17.12 -3.58 0.63
C ILE A 61 -16.01 -3.03 1.50
N TYR A 62 -15.03 -3.88 1.79
CA TYR A 62 -13.84 -3.57 2.56
C TYR A 62 -12.66 -3.39 1.62
N LYS A 63 -12.15 -2.16 1.50
CA LYS A 63 -10.97 -1.88 0.68
C LYS A 63 -9.73 -2.52 1.30
N VAL A 64 -9.02 -3.34 0.52
CA VAL A 64 -7.75 -3.97 0.91
C VAL A 64 -6.59 -3.16 0.36
N LEU A 65 -6.55 -3.01 -0.97
CA LEU A 65 -5.57 -2.23 -1.71
C LEU A 65 -4.12 -2.62 -1.35
N ASP A 66 -3.79 -3.91 -1.38
CA ASP A 66 -2.45 -4.41 -1.05
C ASP A 66 -1.56 -4.68 -2.29
N GLY A 67 -2.05 -4.30 -3.47
CA GLY A 67 -1.42 -4.50 -4.76
C GLY A 67 -1.94 -5.71 -5.53
N ILE A 68 -2.50 -6.71 -4.85
CA ILE A 68 -3.19 -7.85 -5.49
C ILE A 68 -4.69 -7.80 -5.21
N ILE A 69 -5.08 -7.62 -3.95
CA ILE A 69 -6.49 -7.56 -3.55
C ILE A 69 -6.89 -6.09 -3.51
N SER A 70 -7.90 -5.73 -4.30
CA SER A 70 -8.48 -4.39 -4.29
C SER A 70 -9.49 -4.24 -3.17
N SER A 71 -10.41 -5.20 -3.04
CA SER A 71 -11.44 -5.21 -2.00
C SER A 71 -11.98 -6.60 -1.69
N VAL A 72 -12.68 -6.71 -0.56
CA VAL A 72 -13.49 -7.86 -0.18
C VAL A 72 -14.93 -7.38 0.02
N GLU A 73 -15.87 -7.93 -0.73
CA GLU A 73 -17.31 -7.69 -0.55
C GLU A 73 -17.94 -8.84 0.24
N ILE A 74 -18.77 -8.52 1.24
CA ILE A 74 -19.47 -9.49 2.08
C ILE A 74 -20.95 -9.19 2.08
N LYS A 75 -21.77 -10.21 1.77
CA LYS A 75 -23.23 -10.13 1.72
C LYS A 75 -23.88 -11.37 2.32
N GLN A 76 -24.96 -11.20 3.08
CA GLN A 76 -25.87 -12.28 3.41
C GLN A 76 -26.83 -12.49 2.22
N GLN A 77 -26.94 -13.72 1.74
CA GLN A 77 -27.91 -14.10 0.71
C GLN A 77 -28.74 -15.27 1.22
N GLY A 78 -29.93 -14.95 1.76
CA GLY A 78 -30.73 -15.95 2.47
C GLY A 78 -29.99 -16.46 3.70
N GLU A 79 -29.77 -17.77 3.80
CA GLU A 79 -29.03 -18.39 4.90
C GLU A 79 -27.51 -18.46 4.67
N ASP A 80 -27.04 -18.04 3.49
CA ASP A 80 -25.64 -18.17 3.10
C ASP A 80 -24.91 -16.83 3.15
N ILE A 81 -23.59 -16.88 3.35
CA ILE A 81 -22.70 -15.73 3.20
C ILE A 81 -21.98 -15.86 1.87
N VAL A 82 -22.03 -14.80 1.06
CA VAL A 82 -21.24 -14.69 -0.15
C VAL A 82 -20.13 -13.67 0.09
N ALA A 83 -18.89 -14.13 0.02
CA ALA A 83 -17.69 -13.31 0.05
C ALA A 83 -17.05 -13.24 -1.34
N SER A 84 -16.83 -12.04 -1.85
CA SER A 84 -16.19 -11.80 -3.15
C SER A 84 -14.89 -11.04 -2.92
N LEU A 85 -13.75 -11.67 -3.19
CA LEU A 85 -12.44 -11.01 -3.17
C LEU A 85 -12.13 -10.54 -4.59
N HIS A 86 -12.06 -9.22 -4.76
CA HIS A 86 -11.74 -8.60 -6.03
C HIS A 86 -10.23 -8.36 -6.14
N LEU A 87 -9.65 -8.80 -7.25
CA LEU A 87 -8.22 -8.77 -7.51
C LEU A 87 -7.88 -7.73 -8.58
N ASP A 88 -6.74 -7.06 -8.43
CA ASP A 88 -6.16 -6.20 -9.45
C ASP A 88 -5.50 -7.01 -10.58
N PHE A 89 -5.07 -8.25 -10.27
CA PHE A 89 -4.46 -9.18 -11.23
C PHE A 89 -5.06 -10.59 -11.11
N PRO A 90 -5.22 -11.32 -12.23
CA PRO A 90 -5.58 -12.73 -12.18
C PRO A 90 -4.53 -13.50 -11.35
N SER A 91 -4.98 -14.14 -10.28
CA SER A 91 -4.07 -14.79 -9.31
C SER A 91 -4.68 -16.09 -8.79
N ASN A 92 -3.85 -17.11 -8.61
CA ASN A 92 -4.28 -18.35 -7.95
C ASN A 92 -4.48 -18.13 -6.46
N PHE A 93 -5.28 -19.00 -5.83
CA PHE A 93 -5.49 -18.98 -4.39
C PHE A 93 -5.45 -20.38 -3.78
N GLU A 94 -5.10 -20.41 -2.50
CA GLU A 94 -5.11 -21.60 -1.66
C GLU A 94 -5.95 -21.31 -0.42
N VAL A 95 -6.65 -22.33 0.06
CA VAL A 95 -7.45 -22.26 1.28
C VAL A 95 -6.84 -23.16 2.33
N LYS A 96 -6.73 -22.63 3.54
CA LYS A 96 -6.37 -23.38 4.74
C LYS A 96 -7.41 -23.14 5.83
N THR A 97 -7.74 -24.20 6.54
CA THR A 97 -8.68 -24.12 7.67
C THR A 97 -7.96 -24.41 8.97
N ILE A 98 -8.22 -23.59 9.99
CA ILE A 98 -7.70 -23.77 11.34
C ILE A 98 -8.89 -23.99 12.27
N LYS A 99 -8.95 -25.16 12.90
CA LYS A 99 -9.94 -25.47 13.91
C LYS A 99 -9.58 -24.77 15.23
N GLY A 100 -10.58 -24.30 15.96
CA GLY A 100 -10.40 -23.57 17.20
C GLY A 100 -11.57 -22.65 17.48
N ILE A 101 -11.46 -21.82 18.52
CA ILE A 101 -12.41 -20.73 18.81
C ILE A 101 -11.61 -19.42 18.88
N PRO A 102 -11.77 -18.51 17.89
CA PRO A 102 -12.52 -18.71 16.66
C PRO A 102 -11.85 -19.75 15.74
N SER A 103 -12.65 -20.39 14.90
CA SER A 103 -12.14 -21.18 13.77
C SER A 103 -11.85 -20.23 12.61
N GLN A 104 -10.83 -20.53 11.81
CA GLN A 104 -10.33 -19.61 10.80
C GLN A 104 -10.33 -20.24 9.42
N PHE A 105 -10.91 -19.55 8.45
CA PHE A 105 -10.82 -19.87 7.03
C PHE A 105 -9.84 -18.88 6.39
N GLU A 106 -8.61 -19.34 6.15
CA GLU A 106 -7.50 -18.55 5.59
C GLU A 106 -7.46 -18.71 4.08
N VAL A 107 -7.59 -17.59 3.36
CA VAL A 107 -7.46 -17.52 1.91
C VAL A 107 -6.15 -16.83 1.57
N TYR A 108 -5.24 -17.61 1.01
CA TYR A 108 -3.95 -17.13 0.53
C TYR A 108 -4.03 -16.89 -0.97
N ILE A 109 -3.70 -15.68 -1.41
CA ILE A 109 -3.69 -15.30 -2.83
C ILE A 109 -2.25 -15.09 -3.28
N ASP A 110 -1.87 -15.71 -4.40
CA ASP A 110 -0.53 -15.62 -4.97
C ASP A 110 -0.23 -14.18 -5.46
N ARG A 111 0.93 -13.65 -5.08
CA ARG A 111 1.41 -12.32 -5.51
C ARG A 111 2.45 -12.38 -6.63
N SER A 112 2.70 -13.54 -7.22
CA SER A 112 3.60 -13.71 -8.35
C SER A 112 3.34 -12.76 -9.53
N PRO A 113 2.09 -12.37 -9.88
CA PRO A 113 1.86 -11.36 -10.92
C PRO A 113 2.58 -10.03 -10.67
N LEU A 114 2.76 -9.62 -9.41
CA LEU A 114 3.50 -8.40 -9.08
C LEU A 114 4.99 -8.51 -9.36
N ILE A 115 5.54 -9.72 -9.27
CA ILE A 115 6.93 -9.97 -9.64
C ILE A 115 7.12 -9.73 -11.13
N GLU A 116 6.20 -10.22 -11.97
CA GLU A 116 6.30 -10.04 -13.42
C GLU A 116 6.24 -8.55 -13.83
N VAL A 117 5.50 -7.73 -13.09
CA VAL A 117 5.45 -6.26 -13.31
C VAL A 117 6.76 -5.56 -12.91
N LEU A 118 7.37 -5.96 -11.79
CA LEU A 118 8.43 -5.19 -11.13
C LEU A 118 9.84 -5.76 -11.27
N LYS A 119 9.99 -7.00 -11.73
CA LYS A 119 11.29 -7.69 -11.81
C LYS A 119 12.28 -6.90 -12.66
N GLY A 120 13.44 -6.60 -12.06
CA GLY A 120 14.54 -5.88 -12.72
C GLY A 120 14.31 -4.37 -12.90
N ARG A 121 13.17 -3.82 -12.45
CA ARG A 121 12.95 -2.37 -12.45
C ARG A 121 13.87 -1.69 -11.45
N LYS A 122 14.63 -0.68 -11.88
CA LYS A 122 15.59 0.03 -11.02
C LYS A 122 14.94 1.25 -10.38
N ILE A 123 14.69 1.20 -9.07
CA ILE A 123 13.91 2.24 -8.37
C ILE A 123 14.70 2.75 -7.17
N ALA A 124 15.11 4.00 -7.22
CA ALA A 124 15.77 4.66 -6.09
C ALA A 124 14.75 5.42 -5.23
N ILE A 125 14.92 5.35 -3.92
CA ILE A 125 14.09 6.05 -2.93
C ILE A 125 14.97 7.01 -2.15
N ASN A 126 14.67 8.30 -2.25
CA ASN A 126 15.39 9.36 -1.58
C ASN A 126 14.56 9.94 -0.42
N PRO A 127 14.76 9.47 0.82
CA PRO A 127 14.14 10.08 1.97
C PRO A 127 14.75 11.47 2.21
N GLY A 128 13.89 12.48 2.34
CA GLY A 128 14.27 13.86 2.57
C GLY A 128 14.92 14.03 3.93
N PHE A 129 15.88 14.96 4.01
CA PHE A 129 16.61 15.24 5.24
C PHE A 129 16.53 16.71 5.63
N SER A 130 16.25 16.96 6.91
CA SER A 130 16.35 18.28 7.52
C SER A 130 16.77 18.16 8.99
N LYS A 131 17.66 19.07 9.41
CA LYS A 131 18.06 19.27 10.82
C LYS A 131 17.12 20.21 11.58
N LYS A 132 16.24 20.92 10.85
CA LYS A 132 15.26 21.84 11.40
C LYS A 132 13.87 21.32 11.08
N THR A 133 12.92 21.64 11.94
CA THR A 133 11.53 21.22 11.73
C THR A 133 10.57 22.34 12.09
N LYS A 134 9.42 22.34 11.41
CA LYS A 134 8.24 23.13 11.76
C LYS A 134 7.15 22.27 12.40
N SER A 135 7.43 20.98 12.64
CA SER A 135 6.54 20.07 13.34
C SER A 135 6.15 20.65 14.71
N PRO A 136 4.85 20.66 15.05
CA PRO A 136 4.36 21.08 16.37
C PRO A 136 4.94 20.28 17.53
N THR A 137 5.46 19.10 17.26
CA THR A 137 5.96 18.14 18.24
C THR A 137 7.47 17.90 18.12
N GLY A 138 8.15 18.64 17.23
CA GLY A 138 9.58 18.49 16.96
C GLY A 138 9.95 17.25 16.15
N LEU A 139 9.01 16.63 15.42
CA LEU A 139 9.31 15.49 14.54
C LEU A 139 10.17 15.92 13.36
N LEU A 140 11.43 15.48 13.33
CA LEU A 140 12.33 15.73 12.21
C LEU A 140 11.88 14.95 10.97
N MET A 141 11.73 15.64 9.83
CA MET A 141 11.27 15.08 8.54
C MET A 141 11.92 13.74 8.17
N HIS A 142 13.22 13.59 8.40
CA HIS A 142 13.97 12.41 7.99
C HIS A 142 13.54 11.12 8.71
N ILE A 143 12.94 11.23 9.91
CA ILE A 143 12.48 10.08 10.70
C ILE A 143 11.30 9.36 9.99
N PRO A 144 10.16 10.01 9.73
CA PRO A 144 9.06 9.36 9.02
C PRO A 144 9.41 9.04 7.56
N MET A 145 10.18 9.88 6.86
CA MET A 145 10.55 9.63 5.46
C MET A 145 11.41 8.37 5.32
N MET A 146 12.39 8.18 6.21
CA MET A 146 13.17 6.95 6.27
C MET A 146 12.29 5.72 6.62
N GLY A 147 11.34 5.90 7.53
CA GLY A 147 10.39 4.85 7.91
C GLY A 147 9.53 4.36 6.75
N ILE A 148 9.06 5.28 5.90
CA ILE A 148 8.31 5.00 4.67
C ILE A 148 9.24 4.37 3.63
N ALA A 149 10.42 4.95 3.41
CA ALA A 149 11.40 4.48 2.44
C ALA A 149 11.77 3.00 2.67
N LYS A 150 12.02 2.60 3.93
CA LYS A 150 12.34 1.20 4.27
C LYS A 150 11.20 0.23 3.96
N LYS A 151 9.96 0.64 4.18
CA LYS A 151 8.77 -0.18 3.87
C LYS A 151 8.55 -0.31 2.37
N LEU A 152 8.67 0.81 1.64
CA LEU A 152 8.57 0.81 0.18
C LEU A 152 9.68 -0.02 -0.45
N ASN A 153 10.93 0.14 0.00
CA ASN A 153 12.07 -0.66 -0.45
C ASN A 153 11.83 -2.15 -0.23
N PHE A 154 11.28 -2.53 0.93
CA PHE A 154 10.92 -3.92 1.20
C PHE A 154 9.88 -4.44 0.19
N LEU A 155 8.77 -3.72 -0.02
CA LEU A 155 7.71 -4.14 -0.95
C LEU A 155 8.24 -4.31 -2.38
N LEU A 156 9.06 -3.36 -2.86
CA LEU A 156 9.66 -3.38 -4.19
C LEU A 156 10.66 -4.53 -4.33
N SER A 157 11.58 -4.67 -3.37
CA SER A 157 12.60 -5.74 -3.38
C SER A 157 11.97 -7.13 -3.28
N ASN A 158 10.89 -7.27 -2.50
CA ASN A 158 10.12 -8.50 -2.41
C ASN A 158 9.45 -8.86 -3.75
N CYS A 159 9.19 -7.88 -4.61
CA CYS A 159 8.72 -8.12 -5.98
C CYS A 159 9.87 -8.15 -7.01
N ARG A 160 11.11 -8.38 -6.56
CA ARG A 160 12.33 -8.47 -7.37
C ARG A 160 12.68 -7.21 -8.18
N ALA A 161 12.18 -6.05 -7.78
CA ALA A 161 12.72 -4.78 -8.26
C ALA A 161 14.13 -4.55 -7.69
N GLU A 162 15.00 -3.91 -8.47
CA GLU A 162 16.29 -3.41 -8.01
C GLU A 162 16.07 -2.09 -7.25
N SER A 163 15.60 -2.19 -6.01
CA SER A 163 15.30 -1.03 -5.16
C SER A 163 16.46 -0.68 -4.22
N LYS A 164 16.74 0.62 -4.08
CA LYS A 164 17.74 1.13 -3.15
C LYS A 164 17.29 2.41 -2.46
N ILE A 165 17.64 2.56 -1.18
CA ILE A 165 17.51 3.81 -0.45
C ILE A 165 18.82 4.60 -0.64
N THR A 166 18.73 5.88 -0.99
CA THR A 166 19.91 6.70 -1.36
C THR A 166 20.87 6.95 -0.20
N TRP A 167 20.39 6.86 1.04
CA TRP A 167 21.20 6.96 2.25
C TRP A 167 20.50 6.25 3.44
N GLU A 168 21.24 5.91 4.50
CA GLU A 168 20.66 5.23 5.69
C GLU A 168 20.98 5.88 7.05
N LYS A 169 22.20 6.40 7.23
CA LYS A 169 22.65 7.00 8.49
C LYS A 169 22.68 8.52 8.41
N ASP A 170 23.42 9.02 7.43
CA ASP A 170 23.49 10.43 7.07
C ASP A 170 23.30 10.55 5.56
N PRO A 171 22.65 11.61 5.06
CA PRO A 171 22.63 11.90 3.65
C PRO A 171 24.08 12.16 3.22
N GLN A 172 24.67 11.17 2.57
CA GLN A 172 25.91 11.39 1.84
C GLN A 172 25.58 12.39 0.73
N GLU A 173 26.47 13.34 0.45
CA GLU A 173 26.45 14.16 -0.76
C GLU A 173 26.77 13.30 -2.01
N GLY A 174 26.21 12.09 -2.09
CA GLY A 174 26.16 11.33 -3.31
C GLY A 174 25.31 12.13 -4.29
N ASN A 175 25.88 12.47 -5.43
CA ASN A 175 25.16 13.17 -6.47
C ASN A 175 23.97 12.30 -6.90
N LEU A 176 22.76 12.64 -6.46
CA LEU A 176 21.53 11.95 -6.86
C LEU A 176 21.39 11.89 -8.38
N ASN A 177 22.04 12.83 -9.09
CA ASN A 177 22.11 12.85 -10.55
C ASN A 177 22.88 11.66 -11.13
N ASP A 178 23.78 11.01 -10.39
CA ASP A 178 24.59 9.88 -10.85
C ASP A 178 24.00 8.51 -10.50
N LEU A 179 22.78 8.48 -9.96
CA LEU A 179 22.10 7.23 -9.67
C LEU A 179 21.72 6.50 -10.96
N ASP A 180 22.23 5.28 -11.10
CA ASP A 180 21.68 4.29 -12.04
C ASP A 180 20.31 3.83 -11.51
N CYS A 181 19.24 4.44 -12.01
CA CYS A 181 17.85 4.10 -11.74
C CYS A 181 16.93 4.60 -12.87
N GLU A 182 15.78 3.95 -13.01
CA GLU A 182 14.69 4.34 -13.92
C GLU A 182 13.77 5.36 -13.23
N ILE A 183 13.35 5.06 -12.00
CA ILE A 183 12.52 5.95 -11.17
C ILE A 183 13.33 6.42 -9.95
N LEU A 184 13.23 7.72 -9.63
CA LEU A 184 13.71 8.29 -8.37
C LEU A 184 12.54 8.91 -7.59
N ILE A 185 12.29 8.39 -6.39
CA ILE A 185 11.19 8.82 -5.51
C ILE A 185 11.75 9.69 -4.39
N ASP A 186 11.51 11.00 -4.47
CA ASP A 186 11.81 11.95 -3.41
C ASP A 186 10.68 11.99 -2.38
N LEU A 187 10.94 11.53 -1.17
CA LEU A 187 10.00 11.57 -0.05
C LEU A 187 10.32 12.75 0.87
N TYR A 188 9.45 13.73 1.02
CA TYR A 188 9.73 14.86 1.90
C TYR A 188 8.45 15.46 2.48
N THR A 189 8.55 16.28 3.52
CA THR A 189 7.43 17.07 4.03
C THR A 189 7.51 18.51 3.53
N GLU A 190 6.39 19.21 3.56
CA GLU A 190 6.34 20.64 3.29
C GLU A 190 5.59 21.37 4.40
N VAL A 191 5.81 22.68 4.48
CA VAL A 191 5.03 23.57 5.34
C VAL A 191 3.79 23.99 4.57
N SER A 192 2.65 23.94 5.25
CA SER A 192 1.36 24.34 4.74
C SER A 192 1.33 25.83 4.40
N SER A 193 0.75 26.19 3.25
CA SER A 193 0.68 27.60 2.83
C SER A 193 -0.46 28.37 3.51
N LYS A 194 -1.54 27.67 3.86
CA LYS A 194 -2.78 28.23 4.45
C LYS A 194 -3.29 27.41 5.63
N GLY A 195 -2.47 26.50 6.18
CA GLY A 195 -2.88 25.57 7.23
C GLY A 195 -3.69 24.38 6.70
N GLU A 196 -3.68 24.12 5.39
CA GLU A 196 -4.19 22.89 4.79
C GLU A 196 -3.47 21.63 5.31
N SER A 197 -4.26 20.60 5.59
CA SER A 197 -3.84 19.22 5.91
C SER A 197 -3.95 18.37 4.64
N GLY A 198 -3.00 17.46 4.40
CA GLY A 198 -3.12 16.54 3.28
C GLY A 198 -1.79 16.09 2.67
N PHE A 199 -1.92 15.27 1.63
CA PHE A 199 -0.80 14.79 0.84
C PHE A 199 -0.85 15.37 -0.58
N LYS A 200 0.30 15.41 -1.26
CA LYS A 200 0.41 15.79 -2.68
C LYS A 200 1.58 15.11 -3.34
N VAL A 201 1.53 15.09 -4.67
CA VAL A 201 2.55 14.46 -5.51
C VAL A 201 3.07 15.46 -6.53
N TYR A 202 4.37 15.42 -6.81
CA TYR A 202 5.04 16.27 -7.78
C TYR A 202 5.60 15.46 -8.93
N TYR A 203 5.51 16.01 -10.13
CA TYR A 203 6.11 15.48 -11.35
C TYR A 203 7.05 16.48 -12.00
N GLN A 204 7.97 15.98 -12.83
CA GLN A 204 8.92 16.79 -13.58
C GLN A 204 8.22 17.58 -14.68
N THR A 205 8.43 18.89 -14.70
CA THR A 205 7.99 19.76 -15.81
C THR A 205 8.45 19.19 -17.14
N GLN A 206 7.52 19.09 -18.11
CA GLN A 206 7.74 18.55 -19.46
C GLN A 206 8.19 17.08 -19.52
N ASN A 207 7.88 16.27 -18.49
CA ASN A 207 8.11 14.82 -18.51
C ASN A 207 6.78 14.08 -18.36
N SER A 208 6.26 13.53 -19.46
CA SER A 208 4.97 12.82 -19.48
C SER A 208 4.99 11.55 -18.63
N ALA A 209 6.08 10.78 -18.65
CA ALA A 209 6.21 9.57 -17.84
C ALA A 209 6.16 9.88 -16.33
N SER A 210 6.80 10.98 -15.90
CA SER A 210 6.74 11.47 -14.53
C SER A 210 5.31 11.90 -14.15
N PHE A 211 4.59 12.55 -15.07
CA PHE A 211 3.19 12.91 -14.86
C PHE A 211 2.27 11.69 -14.76
N ASP A 212 2.46 10.68 -15.61
CA ASP A 212 1.68 9.44 -15.59
C ASP A 212 1.93 8.66 -14.29
N LEU A 213 3.19 8.53 -13.87
CA LEU A 213 3.55 7.95 -12.58
C LEU A 213 2.91 8.74 -11.42
N ALA A 214 2.96 10.06 -11.46
CA ALA A 214 2.36 10.91 -10.42
C ALA A 214 0.84 10.73 -10.33
N LYS A 215 0.13 10.56 -11.45
CA LYS A 215 -1.31 10.24 -11.45
C LYS A 215 -1.59 8.90 -10.79
N CYS A 216 -0.84 7.86 -11.15
CA CYS A 216 -1.02 6.52 -10.57
C CYS A 216 -0.76 6.52 -9.05
N VAL A 217 0.32 7.16 -8.62
CA VAL A 217 0.67 7.26 -7.19
C VAL A 217 -0.32 8.13 -6.42
N ASN A 218 -0.70 9.30 -6.94
CA ASN A 218 -1.66 10.18 -6.28
C ASN A 218 -3.03 9.51 -6.09
N ARG A 219 -3.54 8.83 -7.13
CA ARG A 219 -4.79 8.08 -7.04
C ARG A 219 -4.70 6.93 -6.02
N ALA A 220 -3.61 6.17 -6.03
CA ALA A 220 -3.42 5.08 -5.06
C ALA A 220 -3.32 5.60 -3.62
N MET A 221 -2.73 6.78 -3.41
CA MET A 221 -2.71 7.47 -2.12
C MET A 221 -4.10 7.92 -1.69
N GLU A 222 -4.89 8.50 -2.60
CA GLU A 222 -6.28 8.91 -2.33
C GLU A 222 -7.18 7.73 -1.94
N GLU A 223 -6.98 6.57 -2.59
CA GLU A 223 -7.76 5.37 -2.30
C GLU A 223 -7.42 4.75 -0.92
N LYS A 224 -6.19 4.93 -0.43
CA LYS A 224 -5.64 4.23 0.75
C LYS A 224 -5.51 5.11 2.00
N LEU A 225 -5.23 6.40 1.85
CA LEU A 225 -4.94 7.32 2.94
C LEU A 225 -6.20 8.03 3.43
N GLN A 226 -6.19 8.42 4.72
CA GLN A 226 -7.28 9.17 5.34
C GLN A 226 -7.09 10.69 5.21
N LEU A 227 -5.88 11.14 4.86
CA LEU A 227 -5.58 12.55 4.66
C LEU A 227 -6.16 13.06 3.33
N PRO A 228 -6.56 14.33 3.24
CA PRO A 228 -7.04 14.92 1.99
C PRO A 228 -5.99 14.86 0.88
N ASN A 229 -6.45 14.61 -0.35
CA ASN A 229 -5.64 14.76 -1.56
C ASN A 229 -5.57 16.23 -1.95
N LEU A 230 -4.37 16.83 -1.88
CA LEU A 230 -4.15 18.23 -2.26
C LEU A 230 -3.78 18.38 -3.74
N GLY A 231 -3.64 17.28 -4.46
CA GLY A 231 -3.47 17.25 -5.91
C GLY A 231 -2.06 16.90 -6.39
N ILE A 232 -1.86 17.12 -7.69
CA ILE A 232 -0.65 16.83 -8.44
C ILE A 232 -0.07 18.14 -8.97
N PHE A 233 1.22 18.37 -8.77
CA PHE A 233 1.87 19.64 -9.09
C PHE A 233 3.15 19.46 -9.90
N GLU A 234 3.48 20.45 -10.72
CA GLU A 234 4.77 20.48 -11.42
C GLU A 234 5.89 20.90 -10.49
N LYS A 235 7.08 20.31 -10.69
CA LYS A 235 8.33 20.71 -10.06
C LYS A 235 9.48 20.52 -11.05
N ARG A 236 10.48 21.39 -10.99
CA ARG A 236 11.75 21.18 -11.69
C ARG A 236 12.69 20.41 -10.76
N PHE A 237 12.97 19.17 -11.12
CA PHE A 237 14.01 18.36 -10.51
C PHE A 237 15.32 18.53 -11.29
N GLY A 238 16.44 18.45 -10.58
CA GLY A 238 17.78 18.62 -11.14
C GLY A 238 18.44 17.34 -11.66
N TYR A 239 17.67 16.27 -11.85
CA TYR A 239 18.16 14.93 -12.18
C TYR A 239 18.45 14.74 -13.67
N LYS A 240 19.17 13.66 -14.01
CA LYS A 240 19.41 13.28 -15.41
C LYS A 240 18.10 13.04 -16.14
N ASN A 241 18.04 13.41 -17.43
CA ASN A 241 16.86 13.25 -18.28
C ASN A 241 16.38 11.79 -18.42
N SER A 242 17.26 10.81 -18.18
CA SER A 242 16.93 9.38 -18.22
C SER A 242 16.15 8.89 -16.99
N ILE A 243 16.10 9.69 -15.91
CA ILE A 243 15.40 9.36 -14.67
C ILE A 243 13.98 9.92 -14.76
N ILE A 244 13.01 9.13 -14.31
CA ILE A 244 11.62 9.53 -14.08
C ILE A 244 11.51 9.93 -12.60
N PRO A 245 11.57 11.22 -12.26
CA PRO A 245 11.48 11.64 -10.87
C PRO A 245 10.03 11.72 -10.40
N LEU A 246 9.84 11.55 -9.11
CA LEU A 246 8.55 11.68 -8.44
C LEU A 246 8.79 12.30 -7.06
N GLY A 247 8.16 13.44 -6.79
CA GLY A 247 8.13 14.00 -5.44
C GLY A 247 6.87 13.56 -4.71
N VAL A 248 6.99 13.07 -3.49
CA VAL A 248 5.83 12.67 -2.69
C VAL A 248 5.89 13.38 -1.34
N VAL A 249 4.84 14.16 -1.07
CA VAL A 249 4.59 14.78 0.23
C VAL A 249 3.46 14.01 0.89
N PRO A 250 3.76 13.10 1.83
CA PRO A 250 2.74 12.24 2.43
C PRO A 250 1.91 12.94 3.50
N ALA A 251 2.36 14.10 4.00
CA ALA A 251 1.65 14.95 4.95
C ALA A 251 2.35 16.32 5.05
N MET A 252 1.63 17.34 5.53
CA MET A 252 2.19 18.66 5.87
C MET A 252 2.86 18.64 7.24
N GLU A 253 4.07 19.20 7.34
CA GLU A 253 4.91 19.07 8.53
C GLU A 253 4.39 19.87 9.73
N ASP A 254 3.87 21.07 9.48
CA ASP A 254 3.47 22.06 10.49
C ASP A 254 2.02 21.89 10.97
N VAL A 255 1.30 20.93 10.39
CA VAL A 255 -0.10 20.64 10.72
C VAL A 255 -0.18 19.52 11.75
N ARG A 256 -0.86 19.77 12.87
CA ARG A 256 -0.86 18.85 14.03
C ARG A 256 -1.43 17.46 13.72
N ILE A 257 -2.46 17.36 12.89
CA ILE A 257 -3.06 16.07 12.53
C ILE A 257 -2.15 15.27 11.59
N ASP A 258 -1.54 15.93 10.61
CA ASP A 258 -0.55 15.36 9.70
C ASP A 258 0.70 14.87 10.44
N ASP A 259 1.22 15.68 11.38
CA ASP A 259 2.33 15.30 12.25
C ASP A 259 2.00 14.05 13.09
N ALA A 260 0.78 13.96 13.62
CA ALA A 260 0.32 12.77 14.35
C ALA A 260 0.28 11.52 13.45
N HIS A 261 -0.22 11.66 12.22
CA HIS A 261 -0.19 10.58 11.23
C HIS A 261 1.24 10.19 10.84
N LEU A 262 2.15 11.15 10.64
CA LEU A 262 3.56 10.86 10.36
C LEU A 262 4.25 10.15 11.53
N ARG A 263 3.75 10.24 12.76
CA ARG A 263 4.25 9.47 13.92
C ARG A 263 3.75 8.03 13.94
N ASP A 264 2.56 7.81 13.41
CA ASP A 264 1.91 6.51 13.35
C ASP A 264 2.62 5.56 12.37
N ILE A 265 2.92 4.35 12.85
CA ILE A 265 3.57 3.31 12.05
C ILE A 265 2.62 2.81 10.96
N ASP A 266 1.33 2.68 11.27
CA ASP A 266 0.32 2.15 10.35
C ASP A 266 0.08 3.13 9.20
N TYR A 267 0.08 4.44 9.48
CA TYR A 267 0.03 5.46 8.44
C TYR A 267 1.23 5.36 7.49
N ARG A 268 2.46 5.21 8.02
CA ARG A 268 3.66 5.04 7.18
C ARG A 268 3.60 3.76 6.33
N GLU A 269 3.00 2.68 6.83
CA GLU A 269 2.73 1.46 6.05
C GLU A 269 1.76 1.72 4.92
N LYS A 270 0.65 2.42 5.19
CA LYS A 270 -0.32 2.79 4.16
C LYS A 270 0.29 3.68 3.09
N VAL A 271 1.13 4.65 3.45
CA VAL A 271 1.84 5.50 2.48
C VAL A 271 2.76 4.66 1.59
N ALA A 272 3.59 3.80 2.18
CA ALA A 272 4.49 2.94 1.40
C ALA A 272 3.71 2.00 0.46
N GLN A 273 2.63 1.39 0.96
CA GLN A 273 1.77 0.52 0.17
C GLN A 273 1.07 1.28 -0.98
N ALA A 274 0.60 2.50 -0.72
CA ALA A 274 -0.04 3.33 -1.74
C ALA A 274 0.94 3.70 -2.86
N ILE A 275 2.16 4.11 -2.51
CA ILE A 275 3.21 4.40 -3.50
C ILE A 275 3.54 3.14 -4.30
N PHE A 276 3.71 1.99 -3.63
CA PHE A 276 3.93 0.70 -4.30
C PHE A 276 2.82 0.37 -5.30
N ASN A 277 1.55 0.48 -4.89
CA ASN A 277 0.41 0.23 -5.77
C ASN A 277 0.40 1.18 -6.98
N GLY A 278 0.74 2.46 -6.77
CA GLY A 278 0.87 3.44 -7.84
C GLY A 278 1.95 3.09 -8.85
N ILE A 279 3.09 2.58 -8.39
CA ILE A 279 4.18 2.12 -9.27
C ILE A 279 3.76 0.88 -10.05
N VAL A 280 3.11 -0.09 -9.40
CA VAL A 280 2.57 -1.28 -10.09
C VAL A 280 1.60 -0.87 -11.20
N LYS A 281 0.65 0.03 -10.90
CA LYS A 281 -0.31 0.58 -11.88
C LYS A 281 0.36 1.38 -13.00
N PHE A 282 1.55 1.93 -12.79
CA PHE A 282 2.30 2.65 -13.83
C PHE A 282 2.98 1.70 -14.82
N TYR A 283 3.39 0.51 -14.38
CA TYR A 283 4.07 -0.48 -15.22
C TYR A 283 3.15 -1.56 -15.83
N SER A 284 1.88 -1.60 -15.42
CA SER A 284 0.88 -2.57 -15.90
C SER A 284 0.01 -1.97 -17.00
#